data_AF-A0A524CJ63-F1
#
_entry.id   AF-A0A524CJ63-F1
#
_cell.length_a   1.000
_cell.length_b   1.000
_cell.length_c   1.000
_cell.angle_alpha   90.00
_cell.angle_beta   90.00
_cell.angle_gamma   90.00
#
_symmetry.space_group_name_H-M   'P 1'
#
loop_
_entity.id
_entity.type
_entity.pdbx_description
1 polymer ?
#
loop_
_entity_poly.entity_id
_entity_poly.type
_entity_poly.pdbx_seq_one_letter_code
_entity_poly.pdbx_strand_id
1 'polypeptide(L)'
;IDGNDAFIFVFGPEDKTKKSLDVITNRLKMALDGVPTETRKALDDLDTEFIRELHGDKRLYPDTDMHPIFITDKTIDELRSEIPEYPWEIIDRIYDTYNIDKNFIVDLILNKKLSLFEKVMSQFDVDPKLVCVTLLETLKALGRKDILVENITDEKIVSIFKALDNKKIAKEALDNILPLMAKKPEMKLDEILKDLDIKKISKDSVYTMIDEIIEKNKDFIVENGKRSFNALMGDVMKEIRGKMDGKTVSKILRDKINKFLEKVK
;
A
#
# COMPACT_ATOMS: atom_id res chain seq x y z
N ILE A 1 -10.05 65.76 -8.28
CA ILE A 1 -9.51 64.59 -8.99
C ILE A 1 -8.41 65.15 -9.85
N ASP A 2 -7.20 65.11 -9.33
CA ASP A 2 -6.01 65.49 -10.07
C ASP A 2 -5.55 64.30 -10.94
N GLY A 3 -4.53 64.49 -11.77
CA GLY A 3 -4.06 63.45 -12.70
C GLY A 3 -3.54 62.15 -12.04
N ASN A 4 -3.35 62.14 -10.71
CA ASN A 4 -2.89 61.00 -9.94
C ASN A 4 -4.01 60.31 -9.13
N ASP A 5 -5.24 60.82 -9.20
CA ASP A 5 -6.37 60.25 -8.49
C ASP A 5 -7.08 59.19 -9.34
N ALA A 6 -7.57 58.13 -8.69
CA ALA A 6 -8.46 57.15 -9.31
C ALA A 6 -9.91 57.40 -8.87
N PHE A 7 -10.86 57.06 -9.72
CA PHE A 7 -12.29 57.04 -9.39
C PHE A 7 -12.85 55.63 -9.60
N ILE A 8 -13.89 55.28 -8.84
CA ILE A 8 -14.59 53.99 -8.94
C ILE A 8 -16.03 54.28 -9.34
N PHE A 9 -16.48 53.70 -10.44
CA PHE A 9 -17.89 53.71 -10.84
C PHE A 9 -18.55 52.39 -10.41
N VAL A 10 -19.74 52.50 -9.81
CA VAL A 10 -20.56 51.35 -9.45
C VAL A 10 -21.91 51.50 -10.15
N PHE A 11 -22.24 50.56 -11.03
CA PHE A 11 -23.48 50.57 -11.81
C PHE A 11 -24.45 49.51 -11.29
N GLY A 12 -25.70 49.89 -11.07
CA GLY A 12 -26.75 48.99 -10.60
C GLY A 12 -27.90 49.72 -9.93
N PRO A 13 -28.88 48.98 -9.35
CA PRO A 13 -29.99 49.56 -8.61
C PRO A 13 -29.50 50.44 -7.47
N GLU A 14 -30.10 51.62 -7.30
CA GLU A 14 -29.64 52.67 -6.39
C GLU A 14 -29.34 52.15 -4.96
N ASP A 15 -30.24 51.35 -4.39
CA ASP A 15 -30.09 50.81 -3.03
C ASP A 15 -28.88 49.87 -2.87
N LYS A 16 -28.57 49.08 -3.90
CA LYS A 16 -27.41 48.17 -3.88
C LYS A 16 -26.12 48.97 -4.11
N THR A 17 -26.16 49.90 -5.04
CA THR A 17 -25.02 50.76 -5.39
C THR A 17 -24.56 51.58 -4.19
N LYS A 18 -25.48 52.17 -3.41
CA LYS A 18 -25.13 52.91 -2.18
C LYS A 18 -24.41 52.02 -1.16
N LYS A 19 -24.95 50.83 -0.87
CA LYS A 19 -24.32 49.88 0.07
C LYS A 19 -22.93 49.43 -0.40
N SER A 20 -22.77 49.15 -1.69
CA SER A 20 -21.47 48.78 -2.25
C SER A 20 -20.46 49.91 -2.15
N LEU A 21 -20.87 51.16 -2.38
CA LEU A 21 -20.00 52.33 -2.23
C LEU A 21 -19.53 52.50 -0.77
N ASP A 22 -20.38 52.23 0.22
CA ASP A 22 -20.00 52.28 1.63
C ASP A 22 -18.90 51.24 1.95
N VAL A 23 -19.07 50.00 1.48
CA VAL A 23 -18.09 48.92 1.67
C VAL A 23 -16.76 49.25 0.98
N ILE A 24 -16.79 49.70 -0.28
CA ILE A 24 -15.59 50.10 -1.03
C ILE A 24 -14.88 51.26 -0.32
N THR A 25 -15.63 52.28 0.11
CA THR A 25 -15.07 53.45 0.79
C THR A 25 -14.41 53.08 2.11
N ASN A 26 -15.04 52.22 2.91
CA ASN A 26 -14.43 51.70 4.14
C ASN A 26 -13.17 50.89 3.86
N ARG A 27 -13.18 50.06 2.80
CA ARG A 27 -12.02 49.28 2.39
C ARG A 27 -10.84 50.17 1.95
N LEU A 28 -11.12 51.22 1.19
CA LEU A 28 -10.12 52.19 0.76
C LEU A 28 -9.51 52.94 1.95
N LYS A 29 -10.34 53.33 2.94
CA LYS A 29 -9.83 53.95 4.18
C LYS A 29 -8.88 53.01 4.92
N MET A 30 -9.26 51.75 5.10
CA MET A 30 -8.39 50.74 5.74
C MET A 30 -7.07 50.56 5.00
N ALA A 31 -7.08 50.62 3.66
CA ALA A 31 -5.87 50.49 2.86
C ALA A 31 -4.86 51.63 3.06
N LEU A 32 -5.31 52.81 3.52
CA LEU A 32 -4.42 53.92 3.90
C LEU A 32 -3.65 53.61 5.20
N ASP A 33 -4.26 52.85 6.11
CA ASP A 33 -3.64 52.45 7.39
C ASP A 33 -2.77 51.18 7.24
N GLY A 34 -3.00 50.37 6.21
CA GLY A 34 -2.18 49.21 5.87
C GLY A 34 -2.99 47.96 5.52
N VAL A 35 -2.49 46.78 5.91
CA VAL A 35 -3.17 45.49 5.66
C VAL A 35 -4.25 45.27 6.73
N PRO A 36 -5.54 45.18 6.36
CA PRO A 36 -6.61 45.01 7.32
C PRO A 36 -6.68 43.58 7.89
N THR A 37 -7.15 43.46 9.14
CA THR A 37 -7.39 42.18 9.79
C THR A 37 -8.71 41.56 9.31
N GLU A 38 -8.65 40.38 8.70
CA GLU A 38 -9.82 39.77 8.05
C GLU A 38 -9.72 38.25 7.95
N THR A 39 -10.87 37.62 7.70
CA THR A 39 -10.93 36.19 7.38
C THR A 39 -10.83 36.01 5.88
N ARG A 40 -9.84 35.22 5.44
CA ARG A 40 -9.62 34.90 4.01
C ARG A 40 -9.71 33.40 3.77
N LYS A 41 -10.14 33.00 2.58
CA LYS A 41 -10.13 31.61 2.11
C LYS A 41 -8.90 31.37 1.24
N ALA A 42 -8.26 30.22 1.37
CA ALA A 42 -7.23 29.78 0.42
C ALA A 42 -7.86 29.36 -0.92
N LEU A 43 -7.18 29.71 -2.01
CA LEU A 43 -7.52 29.33 -3.37
C LEU A 43 -6.49 28.30 -3.91
N ASP A 44 -6.84 27.65 -5.02
CA ASP A 44 -6.00 26.60 -5.62
C ASP A 44 -4.72 27.15 -6.26
N ASP A 45 -4.72 28.43 -6.64
CA ASP A 45 -3.61 29.17 -7.23
C ASP A 45 -2.65 29.78 -6.19
N LEU A 46 -2.75 29.33 -4.92
CA LEU A 46 -1.98 29.82 -3.77
C LEU A 46 -2.33 31.25 -3.35
N ASP A 47 -3.32 31.88 -3.99
CA ASP A 47 -3.87 33.15 -3.55
C ASP A 47 -4.92 32.94 -2.45
N THR A 48 -5.46 34.06 -1.99
CA THR A 48 -6.53 34.06 -0.99
C THR A 48 -7.61 35.06 -1.37
N GLU A 49 -8.85 34.78 -1.02
CA GLU A 49 -10.00 35.67 -1.22
C GLU A 49 -10.59 36.15 0.11
N PHE A 50 -11.05 37.39 0.15
CA PHE A 50 -11.77 37.95 1.30
C PHE A 50 -13.11 37.22 1.49
N ILE A 51 -13.39 36.76 2.71
CA ILE A 51 -14.70 36.20 3.08
C ILE A 51 -15.50 37.21 3.90
N ARG A 52 -14.89 37.70 4.98
CA ARG A 52 -15.54 38.56 5.98
C ARG A 52 -14.51 39.25 6.85
N GLU A 53 -14.93 40.31 7.51
CA GLU A 53 -14.16 40.95 8.58
C GLU A 53 -13.95 39.98 9.75
N LEU A 54 -12.89 40.20 10.52
CA LEU A 54 -12.65 39.41 11.73
C LEU A 54 -13.78 39.69 12.74
N HIS A 55 -14.30 38.66 13.37
CA HIS A 55 -15.24 38.85 14.47
C HIS A 55 -14.54 39.55 15.64
N GLY A 56 -15.27 40.43 16.33
CA GLY A 56 -14.79 41.04 17.57
C GLY A 56 -14.63 40.02 18.71
N ASP A 57 -14.13 40.50 19.84
CA ASP A 57 -13.79 39.67 20.99
C ASP A 57 -14.97 38.79 21.44
N LYS A 58 -14.70 37.49 21.57
CA LYS A 58 -15.68 36.54 22.10
C LYS A 58 -15.92 36.87 23.57
N ARG A 59 -17.19 37.11 23.92
CA ARG A 59 -17.62 37.19 25.31
C ARG A 59 -17.69 35.78 25.90
N LEU A 60 -16.56 35.32 26.43
CA LEU A 60 -16.48 34.04 27.13
C LEU A 60 -16.94 34.24 28.58
N TYR A 61 -17.92 33.46 29.01
CA TYR A 61 -18.29 33.29 30.40
C TYR A 61 -18.37 31.79 30.71
N PRO A 62 -18.18 31.37 31.96
CA PRO A 62 -18.33 29.98 32.34
C PRO A 62 -19.75 29.50 32.03
N ASP A 63 -19.86 28.36 31.35
CA ASP A 63 -21.14 27.69 31.17
C ASP A 63 -21.69 27.30 32.54
N THR A 64 -22.87 27.84 32.88
CA THR A 64 -23.52 27.62 34.17
C THR A 64 -24.39 26.38 34.21
N ASP A 65 -24.75 25.83 33.04
CA ASP A 65 -25.63 24.67 32.93
C ASP A 65 -24.85 23.38 33.16
N MET A 66 -23.55 23.38 32.83
CA MET A 66 -22.64 22.26 33.05
C MET A 66 -21.88 22.39 34.37
N HIS A 67 -21.84 21.30 35.13
CA HIS A 67 -20.98 21.23 36.31
C HIS A 67 -19.51 21.10 35.88
N PRO A 68 -18.56 21.65 36.66
CA PRO A 68 -17.14 21.44 36.43
C PRO A 68 -16.78 19.95 36.42
N ILE A 69 -15.98 19.54 35.43
CA ILE A 69 -15.46 18.17 35.33
C ILE A 69 -14.12 18.13 36.05
N PHE A 70 -14.07 17.39 37.17
CA PHE A 70 -12.83 17.18 37.92
C PHE A 70 -12.11 15.94 37.39
N ILE A 71 -10.89 16.12 36.87
CA ILE A 71 -10.02 15.04 36.43
C ILE A 71 -9.03 14.78 37.56
N THR A 72 -9.07 13.58 38.16
CA THR A 72 -8.17 13.21 39.25
C THR A 72 -6.85 12.67 38.73
N ASP A 73 -5.77 12.76 39.52
CA ASP A 73 -4.47 12.16 39.17
C ASP A 73 -4.60 10.65 38.90
N LYS A 74 -5.45 9.95 39.67
CA LYS A 74 -5.76 8.54 39.45
C LYS A 74 -6.33 8.29 38.05
N THR A 75 -7.26 9.13 37.59
CA THR A 75 -7.84 9.04 36.24
C THR A 75 -6.79 9.30 35.17
N ILE A 76 -5.88 10.25 35.41
CA ILE A 76 -4.78 10.55 34.49
C ILE A 76 -3.83 9.35 34.39
N ASP A 77 -3.49 8.74 35.51
CA ASP A 77 -2.58 7.59 35.56
C ASP A 77 -3.18 6.35 34.89
N GLU A 78 -4.47 6.07 35.14
CA GLU A 78 -5.22 5.00 34.45
C GLU A 78 -5.20 5.22 32.94
N LEU A 79 -5.59 6.40 32.46
CA LEU A 79 -5.60 6.72 31.03
C LEU A 79 -4.20 6.68 30.41
N ARG A 80 -3.18 7.16 31.13
CA ARG A 80 -1.79 7.13 30.65
C ARG A 80 -1.30 5.71 30.42
N SER A 81 -1.77 4.74 31.21
CA SER A 81 -1.43 3.32 31.05
C SER A 81 -2.13 2.66 29.84
N GLU A 82 -3.21 3.25 29.35
CA GLU A 82 -3.97 2.76 28.19
C GLU A 82 -3.52 3.38 26.86
N ILE A 83 -2.67 4.42 26.90
CA ILE A 83 -2.15 5.06 25.68
C ILE A 83 -1.30 4.04 24.92
N PRO A 84 -1.67 3.71 23.66
CA PRO A 84 -0.85 2.83 22.84
C PRO A 84 0.46 3.50 22.44
N GLU A 85 1.44 2.69 22.03
CA GLU A 85 2.71 3.17 21.47
C GLU A 85 2.47 4.19 20.34
N TYR A 86 3.29 5.24 20.31
CA TYR A 86 3.21 6.22 19.24
C TYR A 86 3.67 5.60 17.90
N PRO A 87 3.16 6.08 16.75
CA PRO A 87 3.55 5.53 15.45
C PRO A 87 5.06 5.51 15.20
N TRP A 88 5.81 6.53 15.64
CA TRP A 88 7.27 6.59 15.48
C TRP A 88 7.99 5.55 16.34
N GLU A 89 7.50 5.26 17.55
CA GLU A 89 8.04 4.24 18.44
C GLU A 89 7.83 2.84 17.84
N ILE A 90 6.64 2.58 17.29
CA ILE A 90 6.32 1.33 16.58
C ILE A 90 7.25 1.14 15.37
N ILE A 91 7.49 2.20 14.59
CA ILE A 91 8.36 2.17 13.42
C ILE A 91 9.78 1.76 13.83
N ASP A 92 10.33 2.39 14.86
CA ASP A 92 11.68 2.09 15.34
C ASP A 92 11.76 0.68 15.92
N ARG A 93 10.78 0.25 16.75
CA ARG A 93 10.72 -1.11 17.31
C ARG A 93 10.68 -2.19 16.23
N ILE A 94 9.83 -2.05 15.22
CA ILE A 94 9.69 -3.04 14.14
C ILE A 94 10.94 -3.05 13.25
N TYR A 95 11.54 -1.87 12.99
CA TYR A 95 12.81 -1.77 12.28
C TYR A 95 13.92 -2.53 13.02
N ASP A 96 14.09 -2.27 14.31
CA ASP A 96 15.14 -2.90 15.12
C ASP A 96 14.93 -4.42 15.27
N THR A 97 13.67 -4.87 15.35
CA THR A 97 13.33 -6.28 15.54
C THR A 97 13.46 -7.10 14.25
N TYR A 98 12.97 -6.56 13.12
CA TYR A 98 12.81 -7.34 11.88
C TYR A 98 13.65 -6.84 10.71
N ASN A 99 14.38 -5.72 10.87
CA ASN A 99 15.21 -5.09 9.85
C ASN A 99 14.44 -4.82 8.53
N ILE A 100 13.18 -4.39 8.65
CA ILE A 100 12.32 -4.00 7.52
C ILE A 100 12.47 -2.49 7.27
N ASP A 101 12.50 -2.05 6.01
CA ASP A 101 12.52 -0.63 5.65
C ASP A 101 11.39 0.16 6.32
N LYS A 102 11.71 1.33 6.90
CA LYS A 102 10.75 2.16 7.64
C LYS A 102 9.52 2.55 6.81
N ASN A 103 9.65 2.71 5.49
CA ASN A 103 8.52 3.03 4.63
C ASN A 103 7.48 1.91 4.59
N PHE A 104 7.91 0.64 4.58
CA PHE A 104 6.97 -0.49 4.69
C PHE A 104 6.21 -0.47 6.02
N ILE A 105 6.86 -0.07 7.11
CA ILE A 105 6.23 -0.02 8.42
C ILE A 105 5.21 1.12 8.48
N VAL A 106 5.56 2.30 7.96
CA VAL A 106 4.63 3.42 7.77
C VAL A 106 3.42 2.98 6.94
N ASP A 107 3.64 2.28 5.84
CA ASP A 107 2.55 1.77 5.00
C ASP A 107 1.67 0.75 5.73
N LEU A 108 2.23 -0.13 6.57
CA LEU A 108 1.45 -1.05 7.40
C LEU A 108 0.53 -0.28 8.37
N ILE A 109 1.01 0.81 8.95
CA ILE A 109 0.23 1.66 9.86
C ILE A 109 -0.89 2.37 9.10
N LEU A 110 -0.55 3.08 8.01
CA LEU A 110 -1.52 3.85 7.22
C LEU A 110 -2.61 2.99 6.59
N ASN A 111 -2.27 1.75 6.20
CA ASN A 111 -3.23 0.79 5.62
C ASN A 111 -3.92 -0.09 6.68
N LYS A 112 -3.74 0.17 7.99
CA LYS A 112 -4.34 -0.60 9.10
C LYS A 112 -4.02 -2.10 9.04
N LYS A 113 -2.81 -2.46 8.59
CA LYS A 113 -2.32 -3.85 8.48
C LYS A 113 -1.30 -4.24 9.56
N LEU A 114 -0.91 -3.29 10.41
CA LEU A 114 0.05 -3.50 11.49
C LEU A 114 -0.32 -4.67 12.42
N SER A 115 -1.56 -4.69 12.94
CA SER A 115 -2.01 -5.73 13.87
C SER A 115 -1.97 -7.13 13.26
N LEU A 116 -2.30 -7.26 11.96
CA LEU A 116 -2.22 -8.51 11.23
C LEU A 116 -0.76 -8.94 11.02
N PHE A 117 0.12 -8.00 10.67
CA PHE A 117 1.55 -8.25 10.56
C PHE A 117 2.13 -8.78 11.89
N GLU A 118 1.88 -8.10 13.00
CA GLU A 118 2.35 -8.51 14.32
C GLU A 118 1.76 -9.86 14.76
N LYS A 119 0.49 -10.13 14.44
CA LYS A 119 -0.14 -11.44 14.68
C LYS A 119 0.53 -12.56 13.91
N VAL A 120 0.96 -12.32 12.66
CA VAL A 120 1.70 -13.31 11.86
C VAL A 120 3.11 -13.51 12.43
N MET A 121 3.84 -12.43 12.69
CA MET A 121 5.21 -12.49 13.17
C MET A 121 5.35 -13.08 14.59
N SER A 122 4.33 -12.93 15.43
CA SER A 122 4.32 -13.53 16.77
C SER A 122 4.01 -15.03 16.78
N GLN A 123 3.44 -15.58 15.69
CA GLN A 123 2.98 -16.97 15.63
C GLN A 123 3.81 -17.88 14.72
N PHE A 124 4.52 -17.32 13.74
CA PHE A 124 5.18 -18.09 12.68
C PHE A 124 6.57 -17.54 12.37
N ASP A 125 7.50 -18.44 11.99
CA ASP A 125 8.85 -18.08 11.56
C ASP A 125 8.87 -17.91 10.03
N VAL A 126 8.38 -16.77 9.57
CA VAL A 126 8.31 -16.40 8.15
C VAL A 126 9.11 -15.12 7.88
N ASP A 127 9.61 -14.97 6.65
CA ASP A 127 10.34 -13.77 6.23
C ASP A 127 9.48 -12.50 6.45
N PRO A 128 9.87 -11.59 7.36
CA PRO A 128 9.08 -10.39 7.66
C PRO A 128 8.81 -9.53 6.41
N LYS A 129 9.79 -9.46 5.51
CA LYS A 129 9.66 -8.71 4.26
C LYS A 129 8.61 -9.33 3.35
N LEU A 130 8.54 -10.65 3.29
CA LEU A 130 7.51 -11.36 2.52
C LEU A 130 6.11 -11.05 3.06
N VAL A 131 5.94 -10.99 4.39
CA VAL A 131 4.66 -10.62 5.01
C VAL A 131 4.26 -9.19 4.60
N CYS A 132 5.16 -8.22 4.73
CA CYS A 132 4.92 -6.83 4.33
C CYS A 132 4.51 -6.71 2.86
N VAL A 133 5.30 -7.30 1.95
CA VAL A 133 5.03 -7.29 0.51
C VAL A 133 3.67 -7.93 0.21
N THR A 134 3.35 -9.05 0.86
CA THR A 134 2.07 -9.72 0.64
C THR A 134 0.90 -8.83 1.06
N LEU A 135 0.96 -8.24 2.25
CA LEU A 135 -0.11 -7.42 2.82
C LEU A 135 -0.31 -6.09 2.08
N LEU A 136 0.77 -5.46 1.61
CA LEU A 136 0.74 -4.11 1.05
C LEU A 136 0.75 -4.10 -0.48
N GLU A 137 1.55 -4.96 -1.11
CA GLU A 137 1.74 -4.95 -2.56
C GLU A 137 0.91 -6.03 -3.25
N THR A 138 1.00 -7.28 -2.81
CA THR A 138 0.34 -8.40 -3.50
C THR A 138 -1.17 -8.27 -3.47
N LEU A 139 -1.76 -7.99 -2.30
CA LEU A 139 -3.20 -7.74 -2.19
C LEU A 139 -3.63 -6.53 -3.03
N LYS A 140 -2.89 -5.43 -2.98
CA LYS A 140 -3.19 -4.23 -3.78
C LYS A 140 -3.11 -4.50 -5.28
N ALA A 141 -2.13 -5.31 -5.71
CA ALA A 141 -1.98 -5.73 -7.11
C ALA A 141 -3.13 -6.64 -7.58
N LEU A 142 -3.70 -7.46 -6.70
CA LEU A 142 -4.90 -8.24 -7.00
C LEU A 142 -6.12 -7.34 -7.17
N GLY A 143 -6.27 -6.33 -6.29
CA GLY A 143 -7.35 -5.34 -6.42
C GLY A 143 -7.31 -4.60 -7.77
N ARG A 144 -6.13 -4.29 -8.30
CA ARG A 144 -5.96 -3.68 -9.64
C ARG A 144 -6.38 -4.59 -10.81
N LYS A 145 -6.58 -5.89 -10.56
CA LYS A 145 -7.04 -6.87 -11.57
C LYS A 145 -8.54 -7.20 -11.41
N ASP A 146 -9.30 -6.31 -10.79
CA ASP A 146 -10.72 -6.49 -10.47
C ASP A 146 -11.00 -7.75 -9.62
N ILE A 147 -10.04 -8.17 -8.80
CA ILE A 147 -10.23 -9.26 -7.84
C ILE A 147 -10.65 -8.66 -6.50
N LEU A 148 -11.79 -9.11 -5.98
CA LEU A 148 -12.32 -8.71 -4.66
C LEU A 148 -11.43 -9.27 -3.54
N VAL A 149 -10.42 -8.51 -3.14
CA VAL A 149 -9.50 -8.88 -2.05
C VAL A 149 -10.16 -8.88 -0.68
N GLU A 150 -11.28 -8.20 -0.52
CA GLU A 150 -12.10 -8.18 0.71
C GLU A 150 -12.62 -9.58 1.08
N ASN A 151 -12.74 -10.49 0.10
CA ASN A 151 -13.11 -11.89 0.33
C ASN A 151 -12.03 -12.71 1.06
N ILE A 152 -10.80 -12.18 1.12
CA ILE A 152 -9.68 -12.79 1.85
C ILE A 152 -9.68 -12.23 3.28
N THR A 153 -10.24 -12.99 4.21
CA THR A 153 -10.23 -12.65 5.63
C THR A 153 -8.84 -12.73 6.24
N ASP A 154 -8.60 -11.99 7.31
CA ASP A 154 -7.33 -12.02 8.07
C ASP A 154 -6.97 -13.44 8.53
N GLU A 155 -7.97 -14.25 8.90
CA GLU A 155 -7.79 -15.66 9.28
C GLU A 155 -7.22 -16.51 8.14
N LYS A 156 -7.68 -16.25 6.90
CA LYS A 156 -7.16 -16.92 5.70
C LYS A 156 -5.71 -16.51 5.47
N ILE A 157 -5.40 -15.23 5.58
CA ILE A 157 -4.02 -14.72 5.45
C ILE A 157 -3.11 -15.40 6.48
N VAL A 158 -3.54 -15.47 7.75
CA VAL A 158 -2.82 -16.18 8.82
C VAL A 158 -2.61 -17.66 8.47
N SER A 159 -3.62 -18.33 7.92
CA SER A 159 -3.51 -19.74 7.52
C SER A 159 -2.48 -19.98 6.41
N ILE A 160 -2.32 -19.02 5.50
CA ILE A 160 -1.33 -19.07 4.42
C ILE A 160 0.08 -18.99 5.00
N PHE A 161 0.33 -18.04 5.91
CA PHE A 161 1.63 -17.91 6.56
C PHE A 161 1.96 -19.13 7.45
N LYS A 162 0.97 -19.71 8.11
CA LYS A 162 1.12 -21.01 8.79
C LYS A 162 1.56 -22.12 7.83
N ALA A 163 1.03 -22.17 6.61
CA ALA A 163 1.42 -23.17 5.63
C ALA A 163 2.84 -22.92 5.05
N LEU A 164 3.27 -21.66 4.96
CA LEU A 164 4.64 -21.28 4.58
C LEU A 164 5.65 -21.71 5.64
N ASP A 165 5.38 -21.41 6.90
CA ASP A 165 6.20 -21.78 8.07
C ASP A 165 6.40 -23.31 8.16
N ASN A 166 5.31 -24.07 8.00
CA ASN A 166 5.33 -25.53 7.94
C ASN A 166 5.93 -26.10 6.63
N LYS A 167 6.44 -25.26 5.73
CA LYS A 167 7.01 -25.63 4.41
C LYS A 167 6.07 -26.44 3.52
N LYS A 168 4.75 -26.37 3.75
CA LYS A 168 3.74 -27.01 2.90
C LYS A 168 3.63 -26.31 1.55
N ILE A 169 3.85 -25.00 1.54
CA ILE A 169 3.86 -24.16 0.34
C ILE A 169 5.17 -23.40 0.21
N ALA A 170 5.56 -23.13 -1.04
CA ALA A 170 6.64 -22.21 -1.36
C ALA A 170 6.09 -20.79 -1.54
N LYS A 171 6.95 -19.77 -1.42
CA LYS A 171 6.56 -18.36 -1.57
C LYS A 171 5.91 -18.04 -2.92
N GLU A 172 6.33 -18.71 -3.99
CA GLU A 172 5.77 -18.54 -5.35
C GLU A 172 4.33 -19.03 -5.46
N ALA A 173 3.88 -19.89 -4.52
CA ALA A 173 2.51 -20.38 -4.51
C ALA A 173 1.52 -19.28 -4.10
N LEU A 174 1.96 -18.23 -3.40
CA LEU A 174 1.12 -17.10 -2.98
C LEU A 174 0.41 -16.44 -4.17
N ASP A 175 1.14 -16.25 -5.27
CA ASP A 175 0.62 -15.64 -6.51
C ASP A 175 -0.55 -16.42 -7.12
N ASN A 176 -0.63 -17.72 -6.84
CA ASN A 176 -1.71 -18.59 -7.32
C ASN A 176 -2.81 -18.81 -6.28
N ILE A 177 -2.44 -18.90 -4.99
CA ILE A 177 -3.36 -19.15 -3.88
C ILE A 177 -4.25 -17.93 -3.63
N LEU A 178 -3.67 -16.73 -3.53
CA LEU A 178 -4.42 -15.52 -3.18
C LEU A 178 -5.54 -15.17 -4.20
N PRO A 179 -5.32 -15.21 -5.53
CA PRO A 179 -6.42 -15.02 -6.49
C PRO A 179 -7.53 -16.07 -6.35
N LEU A 180 -7.18 -17.33 -6.08
CA LEU A 180 -8.17 -18.40 -5.92
C LEU A 180 -8.98 -18.23 -4.64
N MET A 181 -8.32 -17.86 -3.54
CA MET A 181 -8.99 -17.54 -2.26
C MET A 181 -9.97 -16.38 -2.39
N ALA A 182 -9.60 -15.34 -3.15
CA ALA A 182 -10.49 -14.21 -3.39
C ALA A 182 -11.69 -14.59 -4.27
N LYS A 183 -11.48 -15.42 -5.29
CA LYS A 183 -12.55 -15.88 -6.20
C LYS A 183 -13.49 -16.92 -5.57
N LYS A 184 -12.98 -17.75 -4.66
CA LYS A 184 -13.73 -18.81 -3.98
C LYS A 184 -13.62 -18.64 -2.45
N PRO A 185 -14.35 -17.68 -1.85
CA PRO A 185 -14.25 -17.40 -0.43
C PRO A 185 -14.63 -18.57 0.48
N GLU A 186 -15.51 -19.47 0.03
CA GLU A 186 -15.95 -20.61 0.83
C GLU A 186 -14.87 -21.70 1.00
N MET A 187 -13.89 -21.74 0.09
CA MET A 187 -12.88 -22.80 0.10
C MET A 187 -11.82 -22.56 1.18
N LYS A 188 -11.47 -23.64 1.88
CA LYS A 188 -10.37 -23.63 2.84
C LYS A 188 -9.02 -23.75 2.13
N LEU A 189 -7.95 -23.32 2.80
CA LEU A 189 -6.60 -23.39 2.26
C LEU A 189 -6.25 -24.82 1.80
N ASP A 190 -6.54 -25.86 2.58
CA ASP A 190 -6.24 -27.25 2.21
C ASP A 190 -6.96 -27.71 0.93
N GLU A 191 -8.17 -27.21 0.67
CA GLU A 191 -8.93 -27.51 -0.56
C GLU A 191 -8.31 -26.81 -1.76
N ILE A 192 -7.93 -25.54 -1.59
CA ILE A 192 -7.23 -24.76 -2.63
C ILE A 192 -5.87 -25.38 -2.94
N LEU A 193 -5.17 -25.87 -1.91
CA LEU A 193 -3.92 -26.59 -2.09
C LEU A 193 -4.14 -27.90 -2.84
N LYS A 194 -5.17 -28.68 -2.56
CA LYS A 194 -5.51 -29.88 -3.35
C LYS A 194 -5.85 -29.54 -4.80
N ASP A 195 -6.67 -28.52 -5.04
CA ASP A 195 -7.00 -28.04 -6.40
C ASP A 195 -5.74 -27.58 -7.16
N LEU A 196 -4.76 -27.00 -6.46
CA LEU A 196 -3.47 -26.60 -7.02
C LEU A 196 -2.47 -27.76 -7.14
N ASP A 197 -2.52 -28.75 -6.25
CA ASP A 197 -1.64 -29.92 -6.25
C ASP A 197 -2.07 -30.92 -7.35
N ILE A 198 -3.37 -31.02 -7.64
CA ILE A 198 -3.90 -31.67 -8.85
C ILE A 198 -3.38 -30.97 -10.12
N LYS A 199 -3.00 -29.68 -10.02
CA LYS A 199 -2.31 -28.93 -11.09
C LYS A 199 -0.78 -28.96 -10.98
N LYS A 200 -0.19 -29.49 -9.89
CA LYS A 200 1.26 -29.71 -9.78
C LYS A 200 1.63 -30.95 -10.59
N ILE A 201 2.14 -30.64 -11.77
CA ILE A 201 3.01 -31.49 -12.57
C ILE A 201 4.09 -32.09 -11.65
N SER A 202 4.10 -33.42 -11.49
CA SER A 202 5.17 -34.20 -10.85
C SER A 202 6.56 -33.71 -11.30
N LYS A 203 7.58 -33.82 -10.44
CA LYS A 203 8.98 -33.56 -10.82
C LYS A 203 9.34 -34.26 -12.13
N ASP A 204 8.85 -35.50 -12.33
CA ASP A 204 9.09 -36.27 -13.55
C ASP A 204 8.50 -35.59 -14.78
N SER A 205 7.29 -35.06 -14.68
CA SER A 205 6.67 -34.33 -15.79
C SER A 205 7.32 -32.97 -16.08
N VAL A 206 7.98 -32.34 -15.09
CA VAL A 206 8.85 -31.17 -15.34
C VAL A 206 10.13 -31.61 -16.07
N TYR A 207 10.71 -32.76 -15.69
CA TYR A 207 11.85 -33.31 -16.42
C TYR A 207 11.48 -33.59 -17.87
N THR A 208 10.34 -34.24 -18.15
CA THR A 208 9.91 -34.51 -19.54
C THR A 208 9.66 -33.22 -20.32
N MET A 209 9.01 -32.23 -19.72
CA MET A 209 8.75 -30.94 -20.38
C MET A 209 10.05 -30.19 -20.70
N ILE A 210 11.04 -30.21 -19.80
CA ILE A 210 12.38 -29.65 -20.08
C ILE A 210 13.09 -30.46 -21.18
N ASP A 211 12.93 -31.79 -21.22
CA ASP A 211 13.48 -32.60 -22.32
C ASP A 211 12.84 -32.23 -23.66
N GLU A 212 11.52 -32.05 -23.71
CA GLU A 212 10.81 -31.65 -24.93
C GLU A 212 11.24 -30.26 -25.43
N ILE A 213 11.47 -29.31 -24.52
CA ILE A 213 11.95 -27.97 -24.88
C ILE A 213 13.39 -28.01 -25.39
N ILE A 214 14.24 -28.85 -24.80
CA ILE A 214 15.61 -29.08 -25.29
C ILE A 214 15.58 -29.76 -26.66
N GLU A 215 14.69 -30.74 -26.84
CA GLU A 215 14.51 -31.49 -28.08
C GLU A 215 14.03 -30.59 -29.22
N LYS A 216 13.09 -29.67 -28.95
CA LYS A 216 12.61 -28.70 -29.93
C LYS A 216 13.64 -27.64 -30.31
N ASN A 217 14.59 -27.35 -29.42
CA ASN A 217 15.59 -26.29 -29.60
C ASN A 217 17.01 -26.83 -29.76
N LYS A 218 17.17 -28.07 -30.23
CA LYS A 218 18.49 -28.71 -30.37
C LYS A 218 19.45 -27.90 -31.21
N ASP A 219 19.03 -27.48 -32.39
CA ASP A 219 19.88 -26.75 -33.33
C ASP A 219 20.35 -25.42 -32.72
N PHE A 220 19.46 -24.75 -31.99
CA PHE A 220 19.77 -23.52 -31.27
C PHE A 220 20.75 -23.74 -30.10
N ILE A 221 20.66 -24.87 -29.39
CA ILE A 221 21.57 -25.24 -28.31
C ILE A 221 22.95 -25.61 -28.85
N VAL A 222 23.02 -26.31 -29.99
CA VAL A 222 24.28 -26.68 -30.64
C VAL A 222 25.01 -25.43 -31.15
N GLU A 223 24.29 -24.47 -31.73
CA GLU A 223 24.86 -23.24 -32.29
C GLU A 223 25.30 -22.24 -31.20
N ASN A 224 24.52 -22.10 -30.12
CA ASN A 224 24.77 -21.08 -29.08
C ASN A 224 25.42 -21.63 -27.79
N GLY A 225 25.55 -22.95 -27.66
CA GLY A 225 26.14 -23.61 -26.51
C GLY A 225 25.54 -23.14 -25.18
N LYS A 226 26.39 -22.83 -24.20
CA LYS A 226 25.97 -22.35 -22.87
C LYS A 226 25.21 -21.01 -22.88
N ARG A 227 25.27 -20.23 -23.97
CA ARG A 227 24.55 -18.94 -24.08
C ARG A 227 23.06 -19.11 -24.35
N SER A 228 22.63 -20.30 -24.80
CA SER A 228 21.22 -20.65 -25.00
C SER A 228 20.39 -20.66 -23.71
N PHE A 229 21.05 -20.74 -22.53
CA PHE A 229 20.41 -20.86 -21.23
C PHE A 229 19.38 -19.75 -20.95
N ASN A 230 19.72 -18.49 -21.22
CA ASN A 230 18.82 -17.37 -20.86
C ASN A 230 17.54 -17.37 -21.69
N ALA A 231 17.62 -17.72 -22.98
CA ALA A 231 16.47 -17.82 -23.86
C ALA A 231 15.57 -19.00 -23.45
N LEU A 232 16.17 -20.18 -23.24
CA LEU A 232 15.45 -21.38 -22.82
C LEU A 232 14.84 -21.23 -21.43
N MET A 233 15.50 -20.51 -20.52
CA MET A 233 14.93 -20.19 -19.21
C MET A 233 13.66 -19.36 -19.36
N GLY A 234 13.60 -18.45 -20.33
CA GLY A 234 12.39 -17.70 -20.66
C GLY A 234 11.24 -18.61 -21.09
N ASP A 235 11.50 -19.58 -21.97
CA ASP A 235 10.47 -20.47 -22.49
C ASP A 235 10.02 -21.52 -21.47
N VAL A 236 10.96 -22.11 -20.73
CA VAL A 236 10.69 -23.02 -19.60
C VAL A 236 9.85 -22.30 -18.53
N MET A 237 10.18 -21.03 -18.23
CA MET A 237 9.43 -20.25 -17.25
C MET A 237 8.04 -19.85 -17.73
N LYS A 238 7.77 -19.75 -19.04
CA LYS A 238 6.40 -19.51 -19.55
C LYS A 238 5.47 -20.68 -19.21
N GLU A 239 5.96 -21.92 -19.29
CA GLU A 239 5.13 -23.12 -19.06
C GLU A 239 5.07 -23.56 -17.58
N ILE A 240 6.13 -23.29 -16.82
CA ILE A 240 6.30 -23.73 -15.41
C ILE A 240 5.97 -22.62 -14.39
N ARG A 241 5.66 -21.39 -14.82
CA ARG A 241 5.40 -20.25 -13.93
C ARG A 241 4.47 -20.61 -12.77
N GLY A 242 4.96 -20.49 -11.54
CA GLY A 242 4.20 -20.71 -10.31
C GLY A 242 3.97 -22.19 -9.93
N LYS A 243 4.53 -23.15 -10.67
CA LYS A 243 4.43 -24.59 -10.36
C LYS A 243 5.63 -25.13 -9.58
N MET A 244 6.82 -24.54 -9.77
CA MET A 244 8.06 -24.94 -9.08
C MET A 244 8.98 -23.73 -8.86
N ASP A 245 9.80 -23.78 -7.80
CA ASP A 245 10.78 -22.74 -7.49
C ASP A 245 11.78 -22.53 -8.65
N GLY A 246 11.95 -21.27 -9.05
CA GLY A 246 12.80 -20.88 -10.16
C GLY A 246 14.27 -21.25 -9.96
N LYS A 247 14.77 -21.32 -8.72
CA LYS A 247 16.15 -21.79 -8.46
C LYS A 247 16.29 -23.27 -8.81
N THR A 248 15.29 -24.08 -8.49
CA THR A 248 15.27 -25.52 -8.78
C THR A 248 15.19 -25.77 -10.29
N VAL A 249 14.32 -25.05 -11.00
CA VAL A 249 14.20 -25.10 -12.47
C VAL A 249 15.53 -24.69 -13.14
N SER A 250 16.13 -23.59 -12.68
CA SER A 250 17.40 -23.07 -13.18
C SER A 250 18.53 -24.11 -13.08
N LYS A 251 18.58 -24.86 -11.96
CA LYS A 251 19.57 -25.92 -11.74
C LYS A 251 19.37 -27.09 -12.70
N ILE A 252 18.13 -27.60 -12.81
CA ILE A 252 17.79 -28.73 -13.69
C ILE A 252 18.08 -28.41 -15.16
N LEU A 253 17.71 -27.21 -15.61
CA LEU A 253 17.94 -26.78 -16.99
C LEU A 253 19.43 -26.68 -17.32
N ARG A 254 20.25 -26.12 -16.42
CA ARG A 254 21.72 -26.09 -16.60
C ARG A 254 22.31 -27.48 -16.71
N ASP A 255 21.91 -28.39 -15.82
CA ASP A 255 22.45 -29.75 -15.78
C ASP A 255 22.11 -30.52 -17.07
N LYS A 256 20.89 -30.35 -17.60
CA LYS A 256 20.49 -30.98 -18.86
C LYS A 256 21.16 -30.40 -20.10
N ILE A 257 21.30 -29.07 -20.19
CA ILE A 257 22.02 -28.44 -21.30
C ILE A 257 23.49 -28.90 -21.33
N ASN A 258 24.15 -28.97 -20.17
CA ASN A 258 25.53 -29.46 -20.08
C ASN A 258 25.64 -30.92 -20.56
N LYS A 259 24.75 -31.82 -20.08
CA LYS A 259 24.72 -33.22 -20.52
C LYS A 259 24.42 -33.38 -22.01
N PHE A 260 23.58 -32.52 -22.58
CA PHE A 260 23.28 -32.53 -24.01
C PHE A 260 24.51 -32.13 -24.84
N LEU A 261 25.21 -31.07 -24.44
CA LEU A 261 26.45 -30.63 -25.09
C LEU A 261 27.60 -31.63 -24.96
N GLU A 262 27.65 -32.40 -23.86
CA GLU A 262 28.61 -33.50 -23.69
C GLU A 262 28.30 -34.71 -24.60
N LYS A 263 27.03 -34.94 -24.94
CA LYS A 263 26.62 -36.02 -25.86
C LYS A 263 26.79 -35.70 -27.34
N VAL A 264 26.85 -34.41 -27.68
CA VAL A 264 26.96 -33.91 -29.07
C VAL A 264 28.42 -33.64 -29.46
N LYS A 265 29.34 -33.60 -28.49
CA LYS A 265 30.79 -33.67 -28.71
C LYS A 265 31.24 -35.09 -29.03
#